data_AF-A0AAQ0Q6L9-F1
#
_entry.id   AF-A0AAQ0Q6L9-F1
#
_cell.length_a   1.000
_cell.length_b   1.000
_cell.length_c   1.000
_cell.angle_alpha   90.00
_cell.angle_beta   90.00
_cell.angle_gamma   90.00
#
_symmetry.space_group_name_H-M   'P 1'
#
loop_
_entity.id
_entity.type
_entity.pdbx_description
1 polymer ?
#
loop_
_entity_poly.entity_id
_entity_poly.type
_entity_poly.pdbx_seq_one_letter_code
_entity_poly.pdbx_strand_id
1 'polypeptide(L)'
;MAMRYLSVILSVVALTMLSAGCTRNNGDIGPWFGTWQVTRIDVDGVPAADYRGNVVMKFQSHVMESRAQSDNHSYSAYWCTWSESDGSLRLEITPGDDASGYVAELMIPWTPVNMLRIVNQTGKTACLSRRSDEGTEYVYYLKKLY
;
A
#
# COMPACT_ATOMS: atom_id res chain seq x y z
N MET A 1 33.90 35.23 -33.25
CA MET A 1 32.63 35.39 -32.48
C MET A 1 31.93 34.06 -32.23
N ALA A 2 31.78 33.17 -33.23
CA ALA A 2 31.09 31.87 -33.10
C ALA A 2 31.60 30.94 -31.96
N MET A 3 32.92 30.90 -31.72
CA MET A 3 33.52 30.03 -30.69
C MET A 3 33.07 30.36 -29.26
N ARG A 4 32.82 31.64 -28.95
CA ARG A 4 32.37 32.09 -27.61
C ARG A 4 30.94 31.65 -27.31
N TYR A 5 30.07 31.64 -28.31
CA TYR A 5 28.68 31.19 -28.14
C TYR A 5 28.60 29.68 -28.01
N LEU A 6 29.46 28.92 -28.71
CA LEU A 6 29.52 27.46 -28.60
C LEU A 6 29.90 27.00 -27.19
N SER A 7 30.88 27.65 -26.56
CA SER A 7 31.28 27.37 -25.18
C SER A 7 30.15 27.69 -24.18
N VAL A 8 29.46 28.82 -24.35
CA VAL A 8 28.33 29.21 -23.49
C VAL A 8 27.15 28.25 -23.64
N ILE A 9 26.84 27.80 -24.86
CA ILE A 9 25.77 26.82 -25.12
C ILE A 9 26.10 25.46 -24.48
N LEU A 10 27.34 24.98 -24.60
CA LEU A 10 27.77 23.74 -23.94
C LEU A 10 27.67 23.83 -22.40
N SER A 11 28.02 24.98 -21.82
CA SER A 11 27.93 25.20 -20.37
C SER A 11 26.48 25.21 -19.87
N VAL A 12 25.54 25.80 -20.63
CA VAL A 12 24.11 25.85 -20.27
C VAL A 12 23.43 24.48 -20.42
N VAL A 13 23.82 23.69 -21.44
CA VAL A 13 23.33 22.32 -21.64
C VAL A 13 23.86 21.37 -20.55
N ALA A 14 25.12 21.50 -20.13
CA ALA A 14 25.65 20.73 -19.01
C ALA A 14 24.98 21.09 -17.66
N LEU A 15 24.59 22.35 -17.46
CA LEU A 15 23.93 22.80 -16.23
C LEU A 15 22.45 22.35 -16.14
N THR A 16 21.77 22.18 -17.28
CA THR A 16 20.38 21.68 -17.34
C THR A 16 20.29 20.15 -17.22
N MET A 17 21.34 19.41 -17.55
CA MET A 17 21.40 17.96 -17.27
C MET A 17 21.59 17.64 -15.79
N LEU A 18 22.17 18.56 -15.00
CA LEU A 18 22.35 18.40 -13.55
C LEU A 18 21.05 18.64 -12.75
N SER A 19 20.05 19.34 -13.30
CA SER A 19 18.75 19.53 -12.65
C SER A 19 17.74 18.43 -12.93
N ALA A 20 17.99 17.54 -13.90
CA ALA A 20 17.17 16.37 -14.18
C ALA A 20 17.53 15.14 -13.30
N GLY A 21 18.59 15.23 -12.49
CA GLY A 21 19.12 14.12 -11.69
C GLY A 21 18.91 14.20 -10.18
N CYS A 22 18.37 15.29 -9.64
CA CYS A 22 18.39 15.53 -8.18
C CYS A 22 17.04 15.98 -7.61
N THR A 23 16.02 15.12 -7.71
CA THR A 23 14.91 15.06 -6.72
C THR A 23 14.83 13.70 -6.03
N ARG A 24 15.93 12.93 -6.01
CA ARG A 24 16.07 11.73 -5.19
C ARG A 24 16.99 12.02 -4.01
N ASN A 25 16.45 12.70 -3.00
CA ASN A 25 17.08 12.73 -1.69
C ASN A 25 15.98 12.51 -0.64
N ASN A 26 16.12 11.41 0.10
CA ASN A 26 15.16 10.69 0.96
C ASN A 26 14.23 9.69 0.26
N GLY A 27 14.36 8.40 0.61
CA GLY A 27 13.17 7.59 0.91
C GLY A 27 12.13 7.39 -0.19
N ASP A 28 12.49 6.71 -1.28
CA ASP A 28 11.49 6.07 -2.15
C ASP A 28 11.05 4.76 -1.46
N ILE A 29 10.37 4.86 -0.31
CA ILE A 29 9.94 3.70 0.50
C ILE A 29 8.72 2.99 -0.14
N GLY A 30 8.40 3.33 -1.39
CA GLY A 30 7.24 2.87 -2.12
C GLY A 30 5.98 3.66 -1.75
N PRO A 31 5.01 3.77 -2.68
CA PRO A 31 3.80 4.58 -2.49
C PRO A 31 2.91 4.07 -1.34
N TRP A 32 3.08 2.80 -0.95
CA TRP A 32 2.38 2.15 0.16
C TRP A 32 2.94 2.47 1.54
N PHE A 33 4.19 2.90 1.66
CA PHE A 33 4.79 3.14 2.98
C PHE A 33 3.95 4.08 3.84
N GLY A 34 3.77 3.73 5.11
CA GLY A 34 3.00 4.51 6.07
C GLY A 34 1.73 3.80 6.53
N THR A 35 0.83 4.56 7.13
CA THR A 35 -0.40 4.03 7.74
C THR A 35 -1.61 4.35 6.88
N TRP A 36 -2.38 3.32 6.56
CA TRP A 36 -3.59 3.39 5.74
C TRP A 36 -4.79 2.92 6.54
N GLN A 37 -5.77 3.79 6.73
CA GLN A 37 -7.05 3.36 7.27
C GLN A 37 -7.85 2.67 6.17
N VAL A 38 -8.38 1.48 6.45
CA VAL A 38 -9.41 0.87 5.62
C VAL A 38 -10.72 1.53 6.03
N THR A 39 -11.27 2.34 5.14
CA THR A 39 -12.43 3.20 5.42
C THR A 39 -13.75 2.54 5.07
N ARG A 40 -13.72 1.58 4.14
CA ARG A 40 -14.89 0.85 3.64
C ARG A 40 -14.44 -0.45 3.01
N ILE A 41 -15.29 -1.48 3.13
CA ILE A 41 -15.18 -2.74 2.41
C ILE A 41 -16.50 -2.93 1.66
N ASP A 42 -16.45 -3.19 0.36
CA ASP A 42 -17.60 -3.68 -0.41
C ASP A 42 -17.49 -5.18 -0.62
N VAL A 43 -18.62 -5.89 -0.54
CA VAL A 43 -18.79 -7.29 -0.88
C VAL A 43 -19.81 -7.36 -2.02
N ASP A 44 -19.39 -7.86 -3.18
CA ASP A 44 -20.17 -7.90 -4.42
C ASP A 44 -20.81 -6.55 -4.79
N GLY A 45 -20.03 -5.47 -4.58
CA GLY A 45 -20.44 -4.09 -4.88
C GLY A 45 -21.33 -3.43 -3.82
N VAL A 46 -21.67 -4.15 -2.74
CA VAL A 46 -22.49 -3.63 -1.64
C VAL A 46 -21.59 -3.37 -0.41
N PRO A 47 -21.66 -2.18 0.24
CA PRO A 47 -20.91 -1.94 1.47
C PRO A 47 -21.21 -2.99 2.54
N ALA A 48 -20.17 -3.56 3.15
CA ALA A 48 -20.29 -4.44 4.30
C ALA A 48 -20.87 -3.66 5.49
N ALA A 49 -22.11 -4.00 5.87
CA ALA A 49 -22.88 -3.22 6.84
C ALA A 49 -22.29 -3.24 8.27
N ASP A 50 -21.52 -4.27 8.60
CA ASP A 50 -20.88 -4.50 9.89
C ASP A 50 -19.45 -3.94 9.97
N TYR A 51 -18.89 -3.45 8.85
CA TYR A 51 -17.54 -2.90 8.85
C TYR A 51 -17.50 -1.48 9.44
N ARG A 52 -16.73 -1.30 10.51
CA ARG A 52 -16.73 -0.07 11.32
C ARG A 52 -15.67 0.96 10.94
N GLY A 53 -14.84 0.68 9.94
CA GLY A 53 -13.72 1.58 9.57
C GLY A 53 -12.63 1.67 10.65
N ASN A 54 -12.51 0.65 11.51
CA ASN A 54 -11.64 0.59 12.68
C ASN A 54 -10.30 -0.10 12.42
N VAL A 55 -10.00 -0.45 11.16
CA VAL A 55 -8.76 -1.14 10.78
C VAL A 55 -7.78 -0.19 10.12
N VAL A 56 -6.51 -0.32 10.48
CA VAL A 56 -5.38 0.24 9.74
C VAL A 56 -4.46 -0.84 9.21
N MET A 57 -3.94 -0.63 8.01
CA MET A 57 -2.84 -1.38 7.40
C MET A 57 -1.60 -0.50 7.38
N LYS A 58 -0.49 -0.97 7.96
CA LYS A 58 0.73 -0.19 8.12
C LYS A 58 1.86 -0.88 7.39
N PHE A 59 2.31 -0.29 6.29
CA PHE A 59 3.36 -0.85 5.45
C PHE A 59 4.70 -0.23 5.82
N GLN A 60 5.66 -1.08 6.20
CA GLN A 60 7.01 -0.68 6.57
C GLN A 60 8.02 -1.71 6.04
N SER A 61 8.96 -1.27 5.19
CA SER A 61 9.89 -2.20 4.54
C SER A 61 9.11 -3.36 3.89
N HIS A 62 9.44 -4.62 4.19
CA HIS A 62 8.78 -5.83 3.72
C HIS A 62 7.68 -6.37 4.67
N VAL A 63 7.28 -5.62 5.72
CA VAL A 63 6.27 -6.05 6.71
C VAL A 63 5.04 -5.16 6.62
N MET A 64 3.86 -5.78 6.71
CA MET A 64 2.61 -5.09 6.92
C MET A 64 2.04 -5.49 8.27
N GLU A 65 1.70 -4.50 9.10
CA GLU A 65 0.88 -4.70 10.31
C GLU A 65 -0.57 -4.37 9.97
N SER A 66 -1.49 -5.29 10.27
CA SER A 66 -2.92 -4.99 10.30
C SER A 66 -3.34 -4.85 11.75
N ARG A 67 -4.07 -3.78 12.07
CA ARG A 67 -4.49 -3.48 13.44
C ARG A 67 -5.95 -3.05 13.44
N ALA A 68 -6.75 -3.69 14.28
CA ALA A 68 -8.13 -3.32 14.52
C ALA A 68 -8.27 -2.72 15.92
N GLN A 69 -8.87 -1.54 16.01
CA GLN A 69 -9.18 -0.92 17.29
C GLN A 69 -10.56 -1.40 17.77
N SER A 70 -10.64 -1.83 19.02
CA SER A 70 -11.89 -2.20 19.67
C SER A 70 -12.46 -1.03 20.50
N ASP A 71 -13.73 -1.16 20.91
CA ASP A 71 -14.45 -0.11 21.63
C ASP A 71 -13.84 0.22 23.00
N ASN A 72 -13.10 -0.71 23.62
CA ASN A 72 -12.46 -0.50 24.92
C ASN A 72 -11.04 0.09 24.82
N HIS A 73 -10.69 0.66 23.66
CA HIS A 73 -9.35 1.17 23.33
C HIS A 73 -8.22 0.13 23.32
N SER A 74 -8.51 -1.17 23.45
CA SER A 74 -7.55 -2.21 23.08
C SER A 74 -7.46 -2.36 21.56
N TYR A 75 -6.44 -3.08 21.10
CA TYR A 75 -6.30 -3.42 19.69
C TYR A 75 -5.84 -4.87 19.53
N SER A 76 -6.30 -5.51 18.46
CA SER A 76 -5.65 -6.69 17.91
C SER A 76 -4.66 -6.24 16.83
N ALA A 77 -3.54 -6.95 16.71
CA ALA A 77 -2.55 -6.69 15.67
C ALA A 77 -1.97 -8.01 15.17
N TYR A 78 -1.81 -8.10 13.86
CA TYR A 78 -1.17 -9.22 13.18
C TYR A 78 -0.24 -8.71 12.09
N TRP A 79 0.79 -9.50 11.78
CA TRP A 79 1.83 -9.13 10.83
C TRP A 79 1.92 -10.11 9.68
N CYS A 80 2.18 -9.60 8.48
CA CYS A 80 2.51 -10.42 7.34
C CYS A 80 3.71 -9.81 6.61
N THR A 81 4.34 -10.58 5.73
CA THR A 81 5.21 -9.96 4.73
C THR A 81 4.38 -9.48 3.55
N TRP A 82 4.83 -8.42 2.89
CA TRP A 82 4.18 -7.94 1.67
C TRP A 82 5.19 -7.62 0.58
N SER A 83 4.74 -7.77 -0.66
CA SER A 83 5.43 -7.28 -1.84
C SER A 83 4.42 -6.77 -2.86
N GLU A 84 4.86 -5.85 -3.72
CA GLU A 84 4.08 -5.39 -4.86
C GLU A 84 4.68 -5.99 -6.13
N SER A 85 3.87 -6.70 -6.91
CA SER A 85 4.24 -7.15 -8.26
C SER A 85 2.98 -7.29 -9.12
N ASP A 86 3.12 -7.09 -10.44
CA ASP A 86 2.06 -7.38 -11.41
C ASP A 86 0.70 -6.72 -11.09
N GLY A 87 0.76 -5.46 -10.61
CA GLY A 87 -0.44 -4.70 -10.24
C GLY A 87 -1.19 -5.27 -9.03
N SER A 88 -0.51 -6.03 -8.16
CA SER A 88 -1.11 -6.64 -6.98
C SER A 88 -0.19 -6.51 -5.75
N LEU A 89 -0.81 -6.43 -4.58
CA LEU A 89 -0.14 -6.68 -3.31
C LEU A 89 -0.22 -8.17 -3.00
N ARG A 90 0.93 -8.81 -2.86
CA ARG A 90 1.07 -10.17 -2.36
C ARG A 90 1.32 -10.09 -0.86
N LEU A 91 0.42 -10.67 -0.07
CA LEU A 91 0.49 -10.71 1.38
C LEU A 91 0.73 -12.15 1.83
N GLU A 92 1.78 -12.40 2.61
CA GLU A 92 2.19 -13.75 2.99
C GLU A 92 2.26 -13.91 4.52
N ILE A 93 1.60 -14.96 5.00
CA ILE A 93 1.60 -15.38 6.41
C ILE A 93 2.77 -16.33 6.63
N THR A 94 3.52 -16.15 7.71
CA THR A 94 4.56 -17.08 8.16
C THR A 94 3.92 -18.28 8.86
N PRO A 95 4.00 -19.52 8.32
CA PRO A 95 3.39 -20.67 8.95
C PRO A 95 4.03 -20.97 10.33
N GLY A 96 3.18 -21.22 11.33
CA GLY A 96 3.63 -21.54 12.69
C GLY A 96 3.96 -20.32 13.57
N ASP A 97 3.76 -19.10 13.06
CA ASP A 97 3.81 -17.88 13.84
C ASP A 97 2.39 -17.40 14.16
N ASP A 98 1.98 -17.50 15.42
CA ASP A 98 0.64 -17.13 15.90
C ASP A 98 0.34 -15.63 15.76
N ALA A 99 1.38 -14.79 15.65
CA ALA A 99 1.23 -13.36 15.39
C ALA A 99 1.15 -13.07 13.88
N SER A 100 1.40 -14.06 13.02
CA SER A 100 1.40 -13.83 11.59
C SER A 100 0.00 -13.99 10.99
N GLY A 101 -0.49 -12.96 10.31
CA GLY A 101 -1.83 -12.97 9.73
C GLY A 101 -2.41 -11.58 9.52
N TYR A 102 -3.74 -11.52 9.57
CA TYR A 102 -4.52 -10.30 9.43
C TYR A 102 -5.64 -10.25 10.46
N VAL A 103 -6.04 -9.05 10.86
CA VAL A 103 -7.25 -8.87 11.66
C VAL A 103 -8.49 -9.32 10.87
N ALA A 104 -9.41 -10.01 11.54
CA ALA A 104 -10.55 -10.68 10.91
C ALA A 104 -11.51 -9.70 10.20
N GLU A 105 -11.54 -8.45 10.65
CA GLU A 105 -12.31 -7.34 10.08
C GLU A 105 -11.94 -7.03 8.62
N LEU A 106 -10.77 -7.47 8.14
CA LEU A 106 -10.39 -7.37 6.73
C LEU A 106 -11.07 -8.42 5.83
N MET A 107 -11.76 -9.42 6.39
CA MET A 107 -12.40 -10.49 5.59
C MET A 107 -11.43 -11.16 4.59
N ILE A 108 -10.14 -11.18 4.94
CA ILE A 108 -9.08 -11.88 4.20
C ILE A 108 -8.93 -13.26 4.87
N PRO A 109 -9.03 -14.36 4.11
CA PRO A 109 -8.92 -15.69 4.67
C PRO A 109 -7.51 -15.95 5.21
N TRP A 110 -7.42 -16.80 6.23
CA TRP A 110 -6.15 -17.21 6.81
C TRP A 110 -5.46 -18.27 5.95
N THR A 111 -5.07 -17.88 4.75
CA THR A 111 -4.28 -18.69 3.81
C THR A 111 -2.83 -18.19 3.76
N PRO A 112 -1.84 -19.06 3.48
CA PRO A 112 -0.43 -18.67 3.48
C PRO A 112 -0.11 -17.48 2.57
N VAL A 113 -0.88 -17.31 1.50
CA VAL A 113 -0.73 -16.23 0.53
C VAL A 113 -2.11 -15.68 0.19
N ASN A 114 -2.21 -14.35 0.14
CA ASN A 114 -3.35 -13.63 -0.39
C ASN A 114 -2.88 -12.60 -1.41
N MET A 115 -3.58 -12.50 -2.54
CA MET A 115 -3.31 -11.52 -3.59
C MET A 115 -4.43 -10.47 -3.59
N LEU A 116 -4.05 -9.19 -3.45
CA LEU A 116 -4.95 -8.06 -3.56
C LEU A 116 -4.60 -7.26 -4.82
N ARG A 117 -5.45 -7.30 -5.85
CA ARG A 117 -5.27 -6.49 -7.06
C ARG A 117 -5.40 -5.01 -6.74
N ILE A 118 -4.42 -4.23 -7.16
CA ILE A 118 -4.41 -2.76 -7.04
C ILE A 118 -5.31 -2.20 -8.14
N VAL A 119 -6.48 -1.69 -7.76
CA VAL A 119 -7.42 -1.03 -8.68
C VAL A 119 -6.98 0.43 -8.92
N ASN A 120 -6.55 1.10 -7.86
CA ASN A 120 -5.96 2.44 -7.90
C ASN A 120 -5.06 2.63 -6.68
N GLN A 121 -3.97 3.37 -6.86
CA GLN A 121 -3.16 3.88 -5.78
C GLN A 121 -2.79 5.33 -6.10
N THR A 122 -3.21 6.23 -5.24
CA THR A 122 -2.65 7.57 -5.12
C THR A 122 -1.91 7.62 -3.80
N GLY A 123 -0.89 8.45 -3.64
CA GLY A 123 -0.19 8.61 -2.36
C GLY A 123 -1.07 9.08 -1.17
N LYS A 124 -2.39 9.20 -1.34
CA LYS A 124 -3.39 9.60 -0.33
C LYS A 124 -4.57 8.61 -0.21
N THR A 125 -4.93 7.91 -1.28
CA THR A 125 -6.08 7.00 -1.34
C THR A 125 -5.75 5.78 -2.18
N ALA A 126 -6.21 4.61 -1.80
CA ALA A 126 -6.03 3.40 -2.59
C ALA A 126 -7.30 2.57 -2.64
N CYS A 127 -7.40 1.73 -3.66
CA CYS A 127 -8.45 0.76 -3.84
C CYS A 127 -7.81 -0.59 -4.17
N LEU A 128 -8.07 -1.58 -3.32
CA LEU A 128 -7.60 -2.95 -3.47
C LEU A 128 -8.79 -3.87 -3.70
N SER A 129 -8.61 -4.94 -4.45
CA SER A 129 -9.68 -5.92 -4.69
C SER A 129 -9.18 -7.35 -4.59
N ARG A 130 -10.03 -8.23 -4.07
CA ARG A 130 -9.77 -9.68 -3.96
C ARG A 130 -11.02 -10.41 -4.40
N ARG A 131 -10.87 -11.49 -5.16
CA ARG A 131 -11.96 -12.43 -5.43
C ARG A 131 -11.72 -13.70 -4.63
N SER A 132 -12.75 -14.22 -3.95
CA SER A 132 -12.69 -15.54 -3.33
C SER A 132 -12.75 -16.64 -4.39
N ASP A 133 -12.41 -17.87 -4.00
CA ASP A 133 -12.54 -19.05 -4.88
C ASP A 133 -14.01 -19.33 -5.26
N GLU A 134 -14.95 -18.87 -4.44
CA GLU A 134 -16.40 -18.94 -4.67
C GLU A 134 -16.93 -17.82 -5.60
N GLY A 135 -16.07 -16.86 -5.96
CA GLY A 135 -16.39 -15.78 -6.90
C GLY A 135 -16.81 -14.45 -6.26
N THR A 136 -16.97 -14.39 -4.93
CA THR A 136 -17.29 -13.15 -4.20
C THR A 136 -16.18 -12.12 -4.36
N GLU A 137 -16.52 -10.90 -4.77
CA GLU A 137 -15.57 -9.79 -4.91
C GLU A 137 -15.58 -8.91 -3.64
N TYR A 138 -14.40 -8.75 -3.05
CA TYR A 138 -14.14 -7.85 -1.94
C TYR A 138 -13.37 -6.64 -2.46
N VAL A 139 -13.81 -5.43 -2.15
CA VAL A 139 -13.13 -4.18 -2.52
C VAL A 139 -12.85 -3.36 -1.28
N TYR A 140 -11.58 -3.03 -1.06
CA TYR A 140 -11.09 -2.29 0.09
C TYR A 140 -10.76 -0.86 -0.32
N TYR A 141 -11.32 0.12 0.39
CA TYR A 141 -11.05 1.54 0.16
C TYR A 141 -10.19 2.08 1.28
N LEU A 142 -8.99 2.56 0.92
CA LEU A 142 -7.99 3.00 1.88
C LEU A 142 -7.73 4.49 1.78
N LYS A 143 -7.47 5.12 2.93
CA LYS A 143 -7.03 6.50 3.05
C LYS A 143 -5.74 6.56 3.86
N LYS A 144 -4.71 7.24 3.35
CA LYS A 144 -3.45 7.43 4.06
C LYS A 144 -3.65 8.39 5.23
N LEU A 145 -3.13 8.03 6.40
CA LEU A 145 -3.14 8.85 7.60
C LEU A 145 -1.83 9.65 7.74
N TYR A 146 -0.69 8.98 7.53
CA TYR A 146 0.66 9.54 7.54
C TYR A 146 1.63 8.62 6.80
#